data_AF-A0A2K3KP88-F1
#
_entry.id   AF-A0A2K3KP88-F1
#
_cell.length_a   1.000
_cell.length_b   1.000
_cell.length_c   1.000
_cell.angle_alpha   90.00
_cell.angle_beta   90.00
_cell.angle_gamma   90.00
#
_symmetry.space_group_name_H-M   'P 1'
#
loop_
_entity.id
_entity.type
_entity.pdbx_description
1 polymer ?
#
loop_
_entity_poly.entity_id
_entity_poly.type
_entity_poly.pdbx_seq_one_letter_code
_entity_poly.pdbx_strand_id
1 'polypeptide(L)' 'PYAPIIQQIRHLHQGDWNVSFKHTLREGNECVDWLAKTGASCNDILKIWNSYPPQLSLVLMADVMGVARPRA' A
#
# COMPACT_ATOMS: atom_id res chain seq x y z
N PRO A 1 3.93 -3.71 -21.67
CA PRO A 1 5.20 -2.98 -21.45
C PRO A 1 5.28 -2.45 -20.00
N TYR A 2 5.87 -3.24 -19.09
CA TYR A 2 6.04 -2.87 -17.67
C TYR A 2 7.49 -2.51 -17.32
N ALA A 3 8.41 -2.60 -18.28
CA ALA A 3 9.84 -2.39 -18.05
C ALA A 3 10.16 -1.06 -17.34
N PRO A 4 9.55 0.10 -17.69
CA PRO A 4 9.80 1.35 -16.96
C PRO A 4 9.38 1.29 -15.49
N ILE A 5 8.22 0.70 -15.20
CA ILE A 5 7.67 0.57 -13.85
C ILE A 5 8.53 -0.39 -13.02
N ILE A 6 8.94 -1.53 -13.60
CA ILE A 6 9.83 -2.50 -12.94
C ILE A 6 11.17 -1.84 -12.59
N GLN A 7 11.71 -1.00 -13.48
CA GLN A 7 12.94 -0.26 -13.21
C GLN A 7 12.79 0.73 -12.05
N GLN A 8 11.66 1.46 -11.98
CA GLN A 8 11.36 2.35 -10.86
C GLN A 8 11.24 1.60 -9.53
N ILE A 9 10.54 0.46 -9.51
CA ILE A 9 10.42 -0.38 -8.30
C ILE A 9 11.81 -0.85 -7.84
N ARG A 10 12.66 -1.29 -8.76
CA ARG A 10 14.04 -1.71 -8.45
C ARG A 10 14.90 -0.57 -7.91
N HIS A 11 14.78 0.63 -8.49
CA HIS A 11 15.48 1.82 -7.99
C HIS A 11 15.03 2.15 -6.56
N LEU A 12 13.73 2.09 -6.27
CA LEU A 12 13.24 2.28 -4.91
C LEU A 12 13.76 1.18 -4.00
N HIS A 13 13.75 -0.09 -4.40
CA HIS A 13 14.25 -1.19 -3.57
C HIS A 13 15.71 -1.02 -3.12
N GLN A 14 16.54 -0.33 -3.91
CA GLN A 14 17.95 -0.06 -3.61
C GLN A 14 18.20 1.09 -2.61
N GLY A 15 17.14 1.74 -2.10
CA GLY A 15 17.27 2.75 -1.05
C GLY A 15 17.80 2.20 0.27
N ASP A 16 18.15 3.10 1.19
CA ASP A 16 18.68 2.76 2.52
C ASP A 16 17.57 2.33 3.49
N TRP A 17 16.89 1.24 3.14
CA TRP A 17 15.80 0.64 3.92
C TRP A 17 15.82 -0.88 3.85
N ASN A 18 15.32 -1.54 4.89
CA ASN A 18 15.22 -2.99 4.94
C ASN A 18 13.86 -3.47 4.42
N VAL A 19 13.76 -3.74 3.11
CA VAL A 19 12.50 -4.10 2.44
C VAL A 19 12.61 -5.48 1.77
N SER A 20 11.61 -6.33 2.03
CA SER A 20 11.44 -7.64 1.37
C SER A 20 10.06 -7.76 0.73
N PHE A 21 9.97 -8.30 -0.48
CA PHE A 21 8.69 -8.62 -1.11
C PHE A 21 8.23 -10.02 -0.71
N LYS A 22 7.06 -10.13 -0.10
CA LYS A 22 6.42 -11.41 0.23
C LYS A 22 5.08 -11.49 -0.49
N HIS A 23 4.96 -12.42 -1.42
CA HIS A 23 3.68 -12.69 -2.05
C HIS A 23 2.80 -13.48 -1.08
N THR A 24 1.63 -12.94 -0.75
CA THR A 24 0.62 -13.64 0.05
C THR A 24 -0.67 -13.64 -0.73
N LEU A 25 -1.34 -14.79 -0.82
CA LEU A 25 -2.69 -14.84 -1.38
C LEU A 25 -3.66 -14.26 -0.34
N ARG A 26 -3.85 -12.94 -0.36
CA ARG A 26 -4.90 -12.25 0.39
C ARG A 26 -5.81 -11.54 -0.60
N GLU A 27 -7.03 -12.04 -0.76
CA GLU A 27 -8.08 -11.24 -1.38
C GLU A 27 -8.40 -10.07 -0.43
N GLY A 28 -8.28 -8.83 -0.90
CA GLY A 28 -8.80 -7.66 -0.20
C GLY A 28 -7.98 -7.14 0.97
N ASN A 29 -6.68 -6.85 0.77
CA ASN A 29 -5.95 -6.02 1.75
C ASN A 29 -6.44 -4.57 1.65
N GLU A 30 -7.48 -4.23 2.42
CA GLU A 30 -8.08 -2.90 2.39
C GLU A 30 -7.08 -1.78 2.73
N CYS A 31 -6.05 -2.07 3.54
CA CYS A 31 -5.00 -1.08 3.83
C CYS A 31 -4.24 -0.70 2.55
N VAL A 32 -3.95 -1.69 1.69
CA VAL A 32 -3.29 -1.46 0.39
C VAL A 32 -4.21 -0.69 -0.55
N ASP A 33 -5.49 -1.04 -0.62
CA ASP A 33 -6.46 -0.33 -1.46
C ASP A 33 -6.64 1.12 -1.00
N TRP A 34 -6.69 1.35 0.30
CA TRP A 34 -6.75 2.70 0.86
C TRP A 34 -5.49 3.50 0.52
N LEU A 35 -4.31 2.91 0.68
CA LEU A 35 -3.03 3.55 0.32
C LEU A 35 -2.96 3.86 -1.18
N ALA A 36 -3.39 2.93 -2.04
CA ALA A 36 -3.40 3.12 -3.48
C ALA A 36 -4.35 4.24 -3.91
N LYS A 37 -5.57 4.28 -3.36
CA LYS A 37 -6.55 5.36 -3.62
C LYS A 37 -6.06 6.71 -3.12
N THR A 38 -5.46 6.73 -1.93
CA THR A 38 -4.91 7.94 -1.32
C THR A 38 -3.75 8.48 -2.15
N GLY A 39 -2.83 7.61 -2.58
CA GLY A 39 -1.72 7.97 -3.46
C GLY A 39 -2.18 8.46 -4.84
N ALA A 40 -3.14 7.78 -5.46
CA ALA A 40 -3.69 8.18 -6.76
C ALA A 40 -4.39 9.54 -6.74
N SER A 41 -4.95 9.92 -5.59
CA SER A 41 -5.60 11.21 -5.37
C SER A 41 -4.65 12.28 -4.82
N CYS A 42 -3.39 11.92 -4.57
CA CYS A 42 -2.37 12.82 -4.03
C CYS A 42 -1.61 13.47 -5.19
N ASN A 43 -1.50 14.80 -5.15
CA ASN A 43 -0.76 15.54 -6.18
C ASN A 43 0.76 15.62 -5.89
N ASP A 44 1.17 15.13 -4.71
CA ASP A 44 2.57 15.12 -4.29
C ASP A 44 3.30 13.94 -4.95
N ILE A 45 4.51 14.19 -5.45
CA ILE A 45 5.37 13.15 -6.05
C ILE A 45 5.78 12.11 -5.00
N LEU A 46 5.98 12.55 -3.76
CA LEU A 46 6.31 11.71 -2.62
C LEU A 46 5.71 12.31 -1.36
N LYS A 47 4.98 11.50 -0.61
CA LYS A 47 4.41 11.88 0.67
C LYS A 47 5.00 11.02 1.78
N ILE A 48 5.65 11.67 2.74
CA ILE A 48 6.19 11.04 3.94
C ILE A 48 5.26 11.34 5.10
N TRP A 49 4.78 10.29 5.77
CA TRP A 49 3.98 10.42 6.98
C TRP A 49 4.87 10.30 8.22
N ASN A 50 4.95 11.37 9.01
CA ASN A 50 5.68 11.37 10.29
C ASN A 50 4.93 10.60 11.40
N SER A 51 3.64 10.34 11.19
CA SER A 51 2.78 9.58 12.10
C SER A 51 1.81 8.71 11.30
N TYR A 52 1.37 7.62 11.92
CA TYR A 52 0.47 6.67 11.27
C TYR A 52 -0.90 7.31 10.93
N PRO A 53 -1.39 7.23 9.68
CA PRO A 53 -2.66 7.82 9.29
C PRO A 53 -3.86 7.19 10.04
N PRO A 54 -4.74 7.99 10.69
CA PRO A 54 -5.86 7.46 11.46
C PRO A 54 -6.86 6.62 10.64
N GLN A 55 -6.99 6.86 9.34
CA GLN A 55 -7.88 6.07 8.50
C GLN A 55 -7.34 4.64 8.29
N LEU A 56 -6.01 4.47 8.26
CA LEU A 56 -5.41 3.15 8.16
C LEU A 56 -5.64 2.32 9.43
N SER A 57 -5.81 2.90 10.62
CA SER A 57 -6.06 2.09 11.84
C SER A 57 -7.45 1.48 11.79
N LEU A 58 -8.43 2.24 11.32
CA LEU A 58 -9.79 1.74 11.15
C LEU A 58 -9.83 0.59 10.13
N VAL A 59 -9.13 0.74 9.01
CA VAL A 59 -9.05 -0.28 7.96
C VAL A 59 -8.30 -1.52 8.44
N LEU A 60 -7.19 -1.34 9.17
CA LEU A 60 -6.44 -2.45 9.77
C LEU A 60 -7.27 -3.19 10.82
N MET A 61 -8.03 -2.47 11.65
CA MET A 61 -8.93 -3.08 12.62
C MET A 61 -10.03 -3.90 11.92
N ALA A 62 -10.61 -3.40 10.83
CA ALA A 62 -11.59 -4.15 10.05
C ALA A 62 -11.00 -5.45 9.46
N ASP A 63 -9.75 -5.41 8.96
CA ASP A 63 -9.02 -6.59 8.46
C ASP A 63 -8.77 -7.61 9.59
N VAL A 64 -8.28 -7.14 10.75
CA VAL A 64 -8.05 -7.99 11.94
C VAL A 64 -9.34 -8.64 12.43
N MET A 65 -10.47 -7.92 12.38
CA MET A 65 -11.78 -8.41 12.78
C MET A 65 -12.43 -9.34 11.75
N GLY A 66 -11.80 -9.54 10.57
CA GLY A 66 -12.30 -10.42 9.52
C GLY A 66 -13.59 -9.93 8.89
N VAL A 67 -13.78 -8.60 8.79
CA VAL A 67 -14.98 -8.01 8.19
C VAL A 67 -15.05 -8.43 6.72
N ALA A 68 -16.04 -9.26 6.38
CA ALA A 68 -16.27 -9.68 5.01
C ALA A 68 -16.70 -8.48 4.16
N ARG A 69 -16.04 -8.28 3.02
CA ARG A 69 -16.37 -7.25 2.04
C ARG A 69 -16.88 -7.90 0.75
N PRO A 70 -18.00 -7.46 0.18
CA PRO A 70 -18.41 -7.86 -1.15
C PRO A 70 -17.33 -7.47 -2.16
N ARG A 71 -17.02 -8.35 -3.11
CA ARG A 71 -16.22 -7.96 -4.28
C ARG A 71 -17.06 -6.96 -5.08
N ALA A 72 -16.49 -5.79 -5.36
CA ALA A 72 -17.06 -4.83 -6.31
C ALA A 72 -16.68 -5.24 -7.74
#